data_AF-A0A075G5N9-F1
#
_entry.id   AF-A0A075G5N9-F1
#
_cell.length_a   1.000
_cell.length_b   1.000
_cell.length_c   1.000
_cell.angle_alpha   90.00
_cell.angle_beta   90.00
_cell.angle_gamma   90.00
#
_symmetry.space_group_name_H-M   'P 1'
#
loop_
_entity.id
_entity.type
_entity.pdbx_description
1 polymer ?
#
loop_
_entity_poly.entity_id
_entity_poly.type
_entity_poly.pdbx_seq_one_letter_code
_entity_poly.pdbx_strand_id
1 'polypeptide(L)'
;MTPEELAQALLLRRQVLKEELPNVIRTLEAEEEALEPRVQRIVGSHQGSNKRVAQLKEKRNSAQKEAGSILKSVRQARDSLAESGKMVNLDPDWKKEKLLDELEQIEHSIQTSALDHKSERKLLDRRKKLLEQNDRWLKSRRDSNPEMANFIDSRTKMNGLYKEADKAHRSMLEIVEKAQPMFEKKVALNADLREIRRQLDRARELLSQSDRAIAHWERRLKDGFGDIGGVSPT
;
A
#
# COMPACT_ATOMS: atom_id res chain seq x y z
N MET A 1 10.33 50.68 -27.60
CA MET A 1 11.32 49.94 -26.82
C MET A 1 12.58 49.82 -27.64
N THR A 2 13.64 50.51 -27.23
CA THR A 2 14.95 50.38 -27.86
C THR A 2 15.72 49.18 -27.26
N PRO A 3 16.70 48.60 -27.96
CA PRO A 3 17.56 47.55 -27.42
C PRO A 3 18.27 47.94 -26.11
N GLU A 4 18.62 49.22 -25.96
CA GLU A 4 19.21 49.80 -24.76
C GLU A 4 18.25 49.80 -23.57
N GLU A 5 17.01 50.24 -23.75
CA GLU A 5 15.96 50.21 -22.71
C GLU A 5 15.70 48.78 -22.22
N LEU A 6 15.65 47.81 -23.14
CA LEU A 6 15.47 46.40 -22.80
C LEU A 6 16.65 45.85 -21.99
N ALA A 7 17.87 46.16 -22.40
CA ALA A 7 19.08 45.71 -21.70
C ALA A 7 19.23 46.33 -20.31
N GLN A 8 18.87 47.61 -20.14
CA GLN A 8 18.81 48.24 -18.83
C GLN A 8 17.77 47.58 -17.93
N ALA A 9 16.57 47.30 -18.44
CA ALA A 9 15.54 46.59 -17.69
C ALA A 9 15.98 45.17 -17.28
N LEU A 10 16.66 44.44 -18.17
CA LEU A 10 17.21 43.11 -17.88
C LEU A 10 18.34 43.17 -16.85
N LEU A 11 19.24 44.16 -16.93
CA LEU A 11 20.31 44.37 -15.96
C LEU A 11 19.75 44.67 -14.56
N LEU A 12 18.82 45.62 -14.46
CA LEU A 12 18.15 45.97 -13.21
C LEU A 12 17.47 44.75 -12.59
N ARG A 13 16.71 43.98 -13.40
CA ARG A 13 16.09 42.74 -12.94
C ARG A 13 17.12 41.74 -12.40
N ARG A 14 18.28 41.59 -13.04
CA ARG A 14 19.32 40.65 -12.60
C ARG A 14 20.03 41.11 -11.32
N GLN A 15 20.22 42.41 -11.14
CA GLN A 15 20.77 42.99 -9.91
C GLN A 15 19.81 42.77 -8.73
N VAL A 16 18.53 43.11 -8.90
CA VAL A 16 17.49 42.85 -7.90
C VAL A 16 17.40 41.36 -7.55
N LEU A 17 17.38 40.48 -8.56
CA LEU A 17 17.38 39.04 -8.32
C LEU A 17 18.61 38.58 -7.53
N LYS A 18 19.80 39.09 -7.81
CA LYS A 18 21.02 38.74 -7.06
C LYS A 18 20.92 39.12 -5.58
N GLU A 19 20.27 40.23 -5.27
CA GLU A 19 20.06 40.70 -3.90
C GLU A 19 18.99 39.87 -3.16
N GLU A 20 17.92 39.48 -3.85
CA GLU A 20 16.80 38.74 -3.25
C GLU A 20 17.04 37.23 -3.12
N LEU A 21 17.74 36.62 -4.08
CA LEU A 21 17.94 35.16 -4.15
C LEU A 21 18.56 34.54 -2.88
N PRO A 22 19.55 35.15 -2.20
CA PRO A 22 20.08 34.63 -0.94
C PRO A 22 19.02 34.48 0.16
N ASN A 23 18.10 35.44 0.27
CA ASN A 23 17.00 35.37 1.23
C ASN A 23 16.02 34.26 0.85
N VAL A 24 15.67 34.14 -0.43
CA VAL A 24 14.82 33.06 -0.95
C VAL A 24 15.42 31.69 -0.66
N ILE A 25 16.72 31.51 -0.91
CA ILE A 25 17.44 30.26 -0.62
C ILE A 25 17.35 29.93 0.87
N ARG A 26 17.63 30.90 1.75
CA ARG A 26 17.55 30.70 3.20
C ARG A 26 16.15 30.31 3.67
N THR A 27 15.11 30.91 3.10
CA THR A 27 13.72 30.54 3.40
C THR A 27 13.42 29.11 2.95
N LEU A 28 13.81 28.73 1.72
CA LEU A 28 13.61 27.37 1.22
C LEU A 28 14.40 26.32 2.01
N GLU A 29 15.62 26.63 2.45
CA GLU A 29 16.44 25.77 3.31
C GLU A 29 15.76 25.56 4.68
N ALA A 30 15.20 26.62 5.27
CA ALA A 30 14.46 26.51 6.53
C ALA A 30 13.17 25.69 6.37
N GLU A 31 12.46 25.85 5.25
CA GLU A 31 11.29 25.04 4.92
C GLU A 31 11.64 23.56 4.72
N GLU A 32 12.74 23.27 4.02
CA GLU A 32 13.27 21.91 3.86
C GLU A 32 13.60 21.28 5.21
N GLU A 33 14.36 21.97 6.06
CA GLU A 33 14.79 21.50 7.38
C GLU A 33 13.58 21.23 8.30
N ALA A 34 12.52 22.04 8.20
CA ALA A 34 11.29 21.83 8.95
C ALA A 34 10.45 20.65 8.42
N LEU A 35 10.46 20.41 7.11
CA LEU A 35 9.61 19.41 6.45
C LEU A 35 10.23 18.01 6.45
N GLU A 36 11.54 17.90 6.28
CA GLU A 36 12.27 16.63 6.20
C GLU A 36 12.00 15.67 7.38
N PRO A 37 12.07 16.08 8.67
CA PRO A 37 11.79 15.16 9.79
C PRO A 37 10.34 14.67 9.79
N ARG A 38 9.39 15.48 9.28
CA ARG A 38 7.97 15.09 9.17
C ARG A 38 7.80 14.00 8.11
N VAL A 39 8.47 14.17 6.96
CA VAL A 39 8.50 13.15 5.89
C VAL A 39 9.09 11.85 6.40
N GLN A 40 10.28 11.91 7.03
CA GLN A 40 10.95 10.72 7.58
C GLN A 40 10.07 9.97 8.58
N ARG A 41 9.39 10.68 9.48
CA ARG A 41 8.46 10.08 10.46
C ARG A 41 7.30 9.35 9.78
N ILE A 42 6.67 9.97 8.79
CA ILE A 42 5.54 9.34 8.09
C ILE A 42 6.01 8.15 7.24
N VAL A 43 7.16 8.27 6.57
CA VAL A 43 7.77 7.17 5.80
C VAL A 43 8.06 5.98 6.72
N GLY A 44 8.70 6.21 7.86
CA GLY A 44 9.01 5.15 8.82
C GLY A 44 7.75 4.48 9.38
N SER A 45 6.71 5.27 9.70
CA SER A 45 5.45 4.73 10.20
C SER A 45 4.68 3.93 9.16
N HIS A 46 4.66 4.39 7.90
CA HIS A 46 4.06 3.64 6.79
C HIS A 46 4.83 2.34 6.51
N GLN A 47 6.17 2.38 6.52
CA GLN A 47 7.00 1.17 6.42
C GLN A 47 6.73 0.18 7.56
N GLY A 48 6.60 0.67 8.79
CA GLY A 48 6.23 -0.17 9.95
C GLY A 48 4.87 -0.84 9.77
N SER A 49 3.89 -0.12 9.22
CA SER A 49 2.57 -0.67 8.89
C SER A 49 2.66 -1.73 7.81
N ASN A 50 3.44 -1.50 6.74
CA ASN A 50 3.65 -2.48 5.68
C ASN A 50 4.35 -3.76 6.18
N LYS A 51 5.34 -3.64 7.07
CA LYS A 51 5.99 -4.79 7.71
C LYS A 51 4.99 -5.63 8.51
N ARG A 52 4.11 -5.00 9.29
CA ARG A 52 3.05 -5.70 10.03
C ARG A 52 2.06 -6.39 9.10
N VAL A 53 1.65 -5.73 8.03
CA VAL A 53 0.79 -6.33 6.98
C VAL A 53 1.46 -7.55 6.37
N ALA A 54 2.76 -7.50 6.06
CA ALA A 54 3.50 -8.63 5.52
C ALA A 54 3.52 -9.83 6.49
N GLN A 55 3.79 -9.60 7.78
CA GLN A 55 3.75 -10.65 8.80
C GLN A 55 2.35 -11.29 8.93
N LEU A 56 1.29 -10.48 8.90
CA LEU A 56 -0.08 -10.98 8.94
C LEU A 56 -0.45 -11.78 7.69
N LYS A 57 0.05 -11.38 6.51
CA LYS A 57 -0.11 -12.14 5.26
C LYS A 57 0.57 -13.49 5.35
N GLU A 58 1.79 -13.54 5.87
CA GLU A 58 2.51 -14.81 6.05
C GLU A 58 1.74 -15.76 6.98
N LYS A 59 1.30 -15.24 8.14
CA LYS A 59 0.49 -15.99 9.10
C LYS A 59 -0.83 -16.48 8.52
N ARG A 60 -1.52 -15.63 7.75
CA ARG A 60 -2.77 -16.01 7.07
C ARG A 60 -2.51 -17.12 6.05
N ASN A 61 -1.50 -16.94 5.20
CA ASN A 61 -1.20 -17.87 4.12
C ASN A 61 -0.77 -19.25 4.65
N SER A 62 0.02 -19.31 5.73
CA SER A 62 0.41 -20.58 6.35
C SER A 62 -0.81 -21.32 6.93
N ALA A 63 -1.67 -20.61 7.67
CA ALA A 63 -2.90 -21.17 8.22
C ALA A 63 -3.88 -21.63 7.12
N GLN A 64 -4.06 -20.86 6.05
CA GLN A 64 -4.89 -21.24 4.90
C GLN A 64 -4.35 -22.49 4.20
N LYS A 65 -3.04 -22.57 3.99
CA LYS A 65 -2.40 -23.72 3.35
C LYS A 65 -2.58 -24.99 4.18
N GLU A 66 -2.40 -24.91 5.50
CA GLU A 66 -2.62 -26.05 6.39
C GLU A 66 -4.10 -26.42 6.48
N ALA A 67 -5.02 -25.45 6.51
CA ALA A 67 -6.45 -25.74 6.48
C ALA A 67 -6.87 -26.44 5.18
N GLY A 68 -6.30 -26.03 4.03
CA GLY A 68 -6.55 -26.66 2.74
C GLY A 68 -6.01 -28.10 2.65
N SER A 69 -4.83 -28.38 3.22
CA SER A 69 -4.31 -29.75 3.25
C SER A 69 -5.18 -30.66 4.14
N ILE A 70 -5.61 -30.17 5.29
CA ILE A 70 -6.52 -30.91 6.17
C ILE A 70 -7.88 -31.10 5.51
N LEU A 71 -8.41 -30.10 4.79
CA LEU A 71 -9.68 -30.22 4.07
C LEU A 71 -9.65 -31.40 3.08
N LYS A 72 -8.53 -31.58 2.35
CA LYS A 72 -8.34 -32.73 1.46
C LYS A 72 -8.37 -34.06 2.22
N SER A 73 -7.66 -34.14 3.34
CA SER A 73 -7.67 -35.33 4.20
C SER A 73 -9.05 -35.62 4.81
N VAL A 74 -9.79 -34.57 5.19
CA VAL A 74 -11.16 -34.66 5.71
C VAL A 74 -12.13 -35.17 4.64
N ARG A 75 -11.97 -34.75 3.38
CA ARG A 75 -12.75 -35.29 2.24
C ARG A 75 -12.46 -36.79 2.06
N GLN A 76 -11.18 -37.19 2.03
CA GLN A 76 -10.80 -38.61 1.90
C GLN A 76 -11.32 -39.46 3.05
N ALA A 77 -11.15 -39.01 4.30
CA ALA A 77 -11.64 -39.74 5.47
C ALA A 77 -13.17 -39.87 5.46
N ARG A 78 -13.89 -38.84 4.99
CA ARG A 78 -15.35 -38.90 4.78
C ARG A 78 -15.69 -39.99 3.77
N ASP A 79 -15.03 -40.01 2.63
CA ASP A 79 -15.35 -40.94 1.54
C ASP A 79 -15.13 -42.40 1.98
N SER A 80 -14.03 -42.68 2.70
CA SER A 80 -13.78 -44.01 3.29
C SER A 80 -14.80 -44.39 4.37
N LEU A 81 -15.26 -43.43 5.17
CA LEU A 81 -16.31 -43.67 6.19
C LEU A 81 -17.68 -43.92 5.55
N ALA A 82 -17.97 -43.29 4.42
CA ALA A 82 -19.18 -43.53 3.64
C ALA A 82 -19.16 -44.93 3.00
N GLU A 83 -18.07 -45.31 2.34
CA GLU A 83 -17.89 -46.62 1.70
C GLU A 83 -17.95 -47.78 2.70
N SER A 84 -17.40 -47.60 3.90
CA SER A 84 -17.37 -48.64 4.93
C SER A 84 -18.71 -48.83 5.66
N GLY A 85 -19.73 -48.03 5.37
CA GLY A 85 -21.05 -48.11 6.03
C GLY A 85 -21.04 -47.76 7.52
N LYS A 86 -19.90 -47.35 8.07
CA LYS A 86 -19.72 -46.96 9.48
C LYS A 86 -20.24 -45.55 9.78
N MET A 87 -20.74 -44.86 8.76
CA MET A 87 -21.31 -43.52 8.90
C MET A 87 -22.76 -43.59 9.40
N VAL A 88 -22.93 -43.72 10.72
CA VAL A 88 -24.26 -43.83 11.35
C VAL A 88 -25.07 -42.53 11.20
N ASN A 89 -26.15 -42.64 10.42
CA ASN A 89 -27.28 -41.72 10.16
C ASN A 89 -26.97 -40.23 10.27
N LEU A 90 -26.77 -39.55 9.14
CA LEU A 90 -26.56 -38.11 9.06
C LEU A 90 -27.84 -37.40 8.59
N ASP A 91 -28.12 -36.23 9.19
CA ASP A 91 -28.90 -35.16 8.55
C ASP A 91 -28.35 -34.99 7.12
N PRO A 92 -29.21 -34.79 6.11
CA PRO A 92 -28.99 -35.28 4.75
C PRO A 92 -27.70 -34.71 4.14
N ASP A 93 -26.93 -35.59 3.51
CA ASP A 93 -25.55 -35.37 3.04
C ASP A 93 -25.33 -34.06 2.26
N TRP A 94 -26.37 -33.55 1.58
CA TRP A 94 -26.37 -32.27 0.87
C TRP A 94 -25.96 -31.09 1.74
N LYS A 95 -26.27 -31.09 3.05
CA LYS A 95 -26.01 -29.97 3.95
C LYS A 95 -24.53 -29.87 4.34
N LYS A 96 -23.78 -30.98 4.23
CA LYS A 96 -22.34 -31.04 4.53
C LYS A 96 -21.48 -30.73 3.33
N GLU A 97 -21.84 -31.28 2.18
CA GLU A 97 -21.19 -31.02 0.89
C GLU A 97 -21.24 -29.52 0.61
N LYS A 98 -22.44 -28.94 0.74
CA LYS A 98 -22.65 -27.49 0.64
C LYS A 98 -21.77 -26.67 1.58
N LEU A 99 -21.50 -27.13 2.81
CA LEU A 99 -20.66 -26.38 3.74
C LEU A 99 -19.19 -26.37 3.32
N LEU A 100 -18.64 -27.51 2.89
CA LEU A 100 -17.24 -27.58 2.43
C LEU A 100 -17.06 -26.79 1.14
N ASP A 101 -18.02 -26.89 0.23
CA ASP A 101 -17.99 -26.19 -1.05
C ASP A 101 -18.19 -24.69 -0.86
N GLU A 102 -19.04 -24.26 0.08
CA GLU A 102 -19.15 -22.84 0.46
C GLU A 102 -17.86 -22.30 1.09
N LEU A 103 -17.14 -23.09 1.89
CA LEU A 103 -15.84 -22.68 2.44
C LEU A 103 -14.78 -22.52 1.34
N GLU A 104 -14.75 -23.44 0.38
CA GLU A 104 -13.84 -23.40 -0.77
C GLU A 104 -14.19 -22.25 -1.73
N GLN A 105 -15.48 -22.00 -1.97
CA GLN A 105 -15.95 -20.87 -2.77
C GLN A 105 -15.58 -19.52 -2.13
N ILE A 106 -15.75 -19.39 -0.81
CA ILE A 106 -15.33 -18.18 -0.09
C ILE A 106 -13.82 -17.98 -0.23
N GLU A 107 -13.02 -19.03 -0.03
CA GLU A 107 -11.56 -18.97 -0.19
C GLU A 107 -11.17 -18.56 -1.61
N HIS A 108 -11.78 -19.17 -2.62
CA HIS A 108 -11.54 -18.82 -4.02
C HIS A 108 -11.88 -17.35 -4.29
N SER A 109 -13.04 -16.87 -3.81
CA SER A 109 -13.44 -15.47 -3.99
C SER A 109 -12.47 -14.49 -3.32
N ILE A 110 -11.94 -14.83 -2.13
CA ILE A 110 -10.93 -14.01 -1.45
C ILE A 110 -9.61 -13.99 -2.24
N GLN A 111 -9.24 -15.10 -2.89
CA GLN A 111 -7.99 -15.22 -3.63
C GLN A 111 -8.03 -14.58 -5.02
N THR A 112 -9.15 -14.67 -5.73
CA THR A 112 -9.22 -14.31 -7.16
C THR A 112 -9.94 -13.02 -7.45
N SER A 113 -10.81 -12.56 -6.54
CA SER A 113 -11.58 -11.34 -6.76
C SER A 113 -10.80 -10.13 -6.21
N ALA A 114 -10.63 -9.10 -7.04
CA ALA A 114 -10.11 -7.80 -6.63
C ALA A 114 -11.16 -7.05 -5.79
N LEU A 115 -11.39 -7.53 -4.58
CA LEU A 115 -12.44 -7.08 -3.68
C LEU A 115 -12.02 -5.84 -2.89
N ASP A 116 -12.99 -5.00 -2.55
CA ASP A 116 -12.79 -3.92 -1.59
C ASP A 116 -12.77 -4.46 -0.15
N HIS A 117 -12.15 -3.74 0.77
CA HIS A 117 -12.04 -4.17 2.17
C HIS A 117 -13.40 -4.44 2.84
N LYS A 118 -14.49 -3.80 2.37
CA LYS A 118 -15.84 -4.04 2.88
C LYS A 118 -16.42 -5.37 2.40
N SER A 119 -16.27 -5.72 1.11
CA SER A 119 -16.72 -7.02 0.61
C SER A 119 -15.87 -8.17 1.18
N GLU A 120 -14.56 -7.97 1.35
CA GLU A 120 -13.71 -8.94 2.05
C GLU A 120 -14.19 -9.20 3.48
N ARG A 121 -14.54 -8.15 4.25
CA ARG A 121 -15.13 -8.31 5.60
C ARG A 121 -16.42 -9.14 5.58
N LYS A 122 -17.31 -8.91 4.61
CA LYS A 122 -18.56 -9.67 4.48
C LYS A 122 -18.30 -11.16 4.22
N LEU A 123 -17.30 -11.49 3.41
CA LEU A 123 -16.90 -12.87 3.14
C LEU A 123 -16.34 -13.54 4.40
N LEU A 124 -15.50 -12.84 5.16
CA LEU A 124 -14.97 -13.33 6.44
C LEU A 124 -16.08 -13.52 7.48
N ASP A 125 -17.10 -12.66 7.51
CA ASP A 125 -18.27 -12.85 8.38
C ASP A 125 -19.13 -14.05 7.95
N ARG A 126 -19.28 -14.27 6.63
CA ARG A 126 -19.95 -15.48 6.10
C ARG A 126 -19.18 -16.74 6.49
N ARG A 127 -17.85 -16.76 6.31
CA ARG A 127 -17.00 -17.90 6.71
C ARG A 127 -17.12 -18.18 8.20
N LYS A 128 -17.04 -17.14 9.04
CA LYS A 128 -17.21 -17.26 10.49
C LYS A 128 -18.52 -17.95 10.87
N LYS A 129 -19.65 -17.54 10.28
CA LYS A 129 -20.96 -18.17 10.52
C LYS A 129 -20.96 -19.65 10.13
N LEU A 130 -20.36 -20.00 9.00
CA LEU A 130 -20.23 -21.41 8.57
C LEU A 130 -19.38 -22.24 9.52
N LEU A 131 -18.25 -21.69 10.00
CA LEU A 131 -17.38 -22.35 10.96
C LEU A 131 -18.08 -22.56 12.32
N GLU A 132 -18.85 -21.59 12.78
CA GLU A 132 -19.63 -21.71 14.02
C GLU A 132 -20.73 -22.78 13.92
N GLN A 133 -21.41 -22.87 12.78
CA GLN A 133 -22.39 -23.95 12.51
C GLN A 133 -21.71 -25.33 12.52
N ASN A 134 -20.53 -25.42 11.89
CA ASN A 134 -19.74 -26.65 11.83
C ASN A 134 -19.29 -27.10 13.23
N ASP A 135 -18.78 -26.18 14.07
CA ASP A 135 -18.35 -26.49 15.43
C ASP A 135 -19.50 -26.99 16.32
N ARG A 136 -20.68 -26.36 16.25
CA ARG A 136 -21.87 -26.83 17.00
C ARG A 136 -22.23 -28.26 16.62
N TRP A 137 -22.18 -28.55 15.32
CA TRP A 137 -22.44 -29.89 14.80
C TRP A 137 -21.39 -30.91 15.24
N LEU A 138 -20.10 -30.57 15.19
CA LEU A 138 -19.01 -31.46 15.63
C LEU A 138 -19.09 -31.80 17.12
N LYS A 139 -19.40 -30.81 17.97
CA LYS A 139 -19.55 -31.01 19.42
C LYS A 139 -20.68 -32.00 19.72
N SER A 140 -21.86 -31.79 19.12
CA SER A 140 -23.01 -32.70 19.30
C SER A 140 -22.73 -34.13 18.84
N ARG A 141 -21.79 -34.33 17.90
CA ARG A 141 -21.45 -35.65 17.32
C ARG A 141 -20.37 -36.39 18.09
N ARG A 142 -19.41 -35.68 18.67
CA ARG A 142 -18.32 -36.27 19.46
C ARG A 142 -18.86 -37.13 20.59
N ASP A 143 -19.94 -36.68 21.22
CA ASP A 143 -20.57 -37.38 22.34
C ASP A 143 -21.36 -38.63 21.90
N SER A 144 -21.68 -38.76 20.61
CA SER A 144 -22.54 -39.83 20.06
C SER A 144 -21.80 -40.91 19.26
N ASN A 145 -20.56 -40.69 18.81
CA ASN A 145 -19.83 -41.66 17.97
C ASN A 145 -18.30 -41.60 18.17
N PRO A 146 -17.73 -42.47 19.04
CA PRO A 146 -16.29 -42.55 19.29
C PRO A 146 -15.46 -42.97 18.06
N GLU A 147 -16.01 -43.80 17.16
CA GLU A 147 -15.31 -44.25 15.94
C GLU A 147 -15.02 -43.10 14.95
N MET A 148 -15.71 -41.96 15.10
CA MET A 148 -15.52 -40.76 14.28
C MET A 148 -14.50 -39.77 14.88
N ALA A 149 -13.83 -40.09 15.98
CA ALA A 149 -12.93 -39.18 16.70
C ALA A 149 -11.87 -38.54 15.79
N ASN A 150 -11.15 -39.35 14.99
CA ASN A 150 -10.10 -38.86 14.09
C ASN A 150 -10.64 -37.88 13.02
N PHE A 151 -11.85 -38.11 12.53
CA PHE A 151 -12.52 -37.22 11.58
C PHE A 151 -12.94 -35.90 12.23
N ILE A 152 -13.50 -35.99 13.45
CA ILE A 152 -13.93 -34.83 14.23
C ILE A 152 -12.72 -33.97 14.63
N ASP A 153 -11.62 -34.58 15.05
CA ASP A 153 -10.39 -33.89 15.45
C ASP A 153 -9.74 -33.17 14.27
N SER A 154 -9.63 -33.84 13.12
CA SER A 154 -9.13 -33.24 11.88
C SER A 154 -9.97 -32.03 11.48
N ARG A 155 -11.30 -32.14 11.57
CA ARG A 155 -12.23 -31.06 11.21
C ARG A 155 -12.22 -29.91 12.22
N THR A 156 -12.03 -30.21 13.49
CA THR A 156 -11.84 -29.19 14.55
C THR A 156 -10.53 -28.42 14.33
N LYS A 157 -9.45 -29.14 14.01
CA LYS A 157 -8.16 -28.53 13.66
C LYS A 157 -8.28 -27.61 12.44
N MET A 158 -8.95 -28.07 11.39
CA MET A 158 -9.25 -27.26 10.20
C MET A 158 -10.02 -25.99 10.53
N ASN A 159 -11.10 -26.08 11.33
CA ASN A 159 -11.87 -24.90 11.74
C ASN A 159 -11.02 -23.91 12.56
N GLY A 160 -10.13 -24.41 13.41
CA GLY A 160 -9.17 -23.60 14.16
C GLY A 160 -8.25 -22.79 13.25
N LEU A 161 -7.68 -23.43 12.24
CA LEU A 161 -6.79 -22.79 11.26
C LEU A 161 -7.52 -21.73 10.42
N TYR A 162 -8.75 -22.01 9.98
CA TYR A 162 -9.54 -21.00 9.26
C TYR A 162 -9.88 -19.79 10.15
N LYS A 163 -10.18 -19.99 11.43
CA LYS A 163 -10.37 -18.87 12.37
C LYS A 163 -9.09 -18.06 12.56
N GLU A 164 -7.94 -18.72 12.62
CA GLU A 164 -6.65 -18.04 12.73
C GLU A 164 -6.33 -17.22 11.48
N ALA A 165 -6.55 -17.80 10.29
CA ALA A 165 -6.42 -17.09 9.02
C ALA A 165 -7.36 -15.88 8.95
N ASP A 166 -8.64 -16.06 9.28
CA ASP A 166 -9.64 -14.98 9.25
C ASP A 166 -9.28 -13.88 10.27
N LYS A 167 -8.76 -14.23 11.45
CA LYS A 167 -8.29 -13.25 12.44
C LYS A 167 -7.12 -12.44 11.89
N ALA A 168 -6.11 -13.11 11.32
CA ALA A 168 -4.97 -12.43 10.72
C ALA A 168 -5.39 -11.51 9.56
N HIS A 169 -6.35 -11.97 8.74
CA HIS A 169 -6.89 -11.19 7.63
C HIS A 169 -7.67 -9.96 8.12
N ARG A 170 -8.52 -10.08 9.16
CA ARG A 170 -9.22 -8.93 9.75
C ARG A 170 -8.24 -7.89 10.30
N SER A 171 -7.24 -8.32 11.06
CA SER A 171 -6.21 -7.42 11.59
C SER A 171 -5.42 -6.75 10.46
N MET A 172 -5.17 -7.46 9.36
CA MET A 172 -4.53 -6.87 8.18
C MET A 172 -5.39 -5.75 7.59
N LEU A 173 -6.69 -5.97 7.40
CA LEU A 173 -7.62 -4.97 6.87
C LEU A 173 -7.68 -3.72 7.73
N GLU A 174 -7.68 -3.87 9.06
CA GLU A 174 -7.65 -2.73 9.99
C GLU A 174 -6.37 -1.89 9.86
N ILE A 175 -5.22 -2.54 9.67
CA ILE A 175 -3.95 -1.83 9.47
C ILE A 175 -3.95 -1.11 8.12
N VAL A 176 -4.42 -1.76 7.05
CA VAL A 176 -4.48 -1.15 5.72
C VAL A 176 -5.40 0.07 5.73
N GLU A 177 -6.59 -0.04 6.34
CA GLU A 177 -7.55 1.06 6.47
C GLU A 177 -6.95 2.25 7.23
N LYS A 178 -6.18 2.01 8.31
CA LYS A 178 -5.47 3.06 9.05
C LYS A 178 -4.27 3.62 8.30
N ALA A 179 -3.60 2.81 7.48
CA ALA A 179 -2.42 3.21 6.72
C ALA A 179 -2.76 4.00 5.45
N GLN A 180 -3.98 3.88 4.92
CA GLN A 180 -4.44 4.60 3.72
C GLN A 180 -4.29 6.14 3.83
N PRO A 181 -4.87 6.82 4.84
CA PRO A 181 -4.70 8.27 4.98
C PRO A 181 -3.24 8.66 5.29
N MET A 182 -2.46 7.77 5.90
CA MET A 182 -1.04 8.00 6.12
C MET A 182 -0.23 7.96 4.82
N PHE A 183 -0.59 7.06 3.91
CA PHE A 183 0.01 6.98 2.58
C PHE A 183 -0.31 8.23 1.76
N GLU A 184 -1.55 8.71 1.77
CA GLU A 184 -1.94 9.96 1.10
C GLU A 184 -1.13 11.16 1.63
N LYS A 185 -1.03 11.28 2.97
CA LYS A 185 -0.17 12.30 3.60
C LYS A 185 1.30 12.15 3.23
N LYS A 186 1.81 10.91 3.18
CA LYS A 186 3.18 10.62 2.75
C LYS A 186 3.41 11.13 1.32
N VAL A 187 2.50 10.86 0.40
CA VAL A 187 2.62 11.26 -1.00
C VAL A 187 2.63 12.78 -1.11
N ALA A 188 1.71 13.46 -0.42
CA ALA A 188 1.65 14.93 -0.41
C ALA A 188 2.96 15.55 0.12
N LEU A 189 3.40 15.16 1.33
CA LEU A 189 4.62 15.76 1.91
C LEU A 189 5.90 15.45 1.10
N ASN A 190 5.98 14.29 0.45
CA ASN A 190 7.10 14.00 -0.45
C ASN A 190 7.05 14.84 -1.73
N ALA A 191 5.87 15.14 -2.24
CA ALA A 191 5.71 16.05 -3.37
C ALA A 191 6.15 17.47 -3.00
N ASP A 192 5.72 17.96 -1.83
CA ASP A 192 6.12 19.27 -1.30
C ASP A 192 7.64 19.36 -1.11
N LEU A 193 8.25 18.36 -0.46
CA LEU A 193 9.70 18.33 -0.24
C LEU A 193 10.47 18.31 -1.57
N ARG A 194 9.97 17.57 -2.56
CA ARG A 194 10.58 17.50 -3.89
C ARG A 194 10.51 18.85 -4.61
N GLU A 195 9.40 19.57 -4.47
CA GLU A 195 9.24 20.89 -5.09
C GLU A 195 10.13 21.93 -4.40
N ILE A 196 10.22 21.94 -3.07
CA ILE A 196 11.14 22.82 -2.31
C ILE A 196 12.59 22.59 -2.77
N ARG A 197 13.04 21.33 -2.82
CA ARG A 197 14.39 20.98 -3.31
C ARG A 197 14.64 21.48 -4.73
N ARG A 198 13.67 21.29 -5.63
CA ARG A 198 13.76 21.76 -7.01
C ARG A 198 13.82 23.28 -7.11
N GLN A 199 13.05 24.00 -6.30
CA GLN A 199 13.08 25.46 -6.26
C GLN A 199 14.41 25.97 -5.70
N LEU A 200 14.94 25.30 -4.68
CA LEU A 200 16.23 25.58 -4.07
C LEU A 200 17.37 25.35 -5.06
N ASP A 201 17.39 24.24 -5.79
CA ASP A 201 18.38 23.97 -6.85
C ASP A 201 18.35 25.06 -7.92
N ARG A 202 17.16 25.48 -8.36
CA ARG A 202 16.99 26.56 -9.34
C ARG A 202 17.45 27.90 -8.80
N ALA A 203 17.14 28.22 -7.55
CA ALA A 203 17.56 29.47 -6.92
C ALA A 203 19.09 29.54 -6.80
N ARG A 204 19.73 28.42 -6.41
CA ARG A 204 21.19 28.29 -6.40
C ARG A 204 21.81 28.41 -7.79
N GLU A 205 21.21 27.77 -8.79
CA GLU A 205 21.66 27.89 -10.18
C GLU A 205 21.55 29.34 -10.67
N LEU A 206 20.40 30.00 -10.47
CA LEU A 206 20.18 31.39 -10.85
C LEU A 206 21.17 32.35 -10.17
N LEU A 207 21.47 32.11 -8.89
CA LEU A 207 22.45 32.90 -8.14
C LEU A 207 23.86 32.68 -8.70
N SER A 208 24.27 31.45 -9.00
CA SER A 208 25.59 31.18 -9.59
C SER A 208 25.77 31.81 -10.98
N GLN A 209 24.68 31.97 -11.74
CA GLN A 209 24.69 32.61 -13.06
C GLN A 209 24.58 34.14 -12.99
N SER A 210 24.22 34.73 -11.84
CA SER A 210 23.87 36.15 -11.75
C SER A 210 25.03 37.05 -12.14
N ASP A 211 26.24 36.76 -11.65
CA ASP A 211 27.42 37.61 -11.86
C ASP A 211 27.84 37.65 -13.33
N ARG A 212 27.82 36.49 -13.98
CA ARG A 212 28.09 36.39 -15.42
C ARG A 212 27.03 37.12 -16.24
N ALA A 213 25.76 37.02 -15.86
CA ALA A 213 24.67 37.68 -16.57
C ALA A 213 24.73 39.22 -16.40
N ILE A 214 25.02 39.70 -15.19
CA ILE A 214 25.19 41.14 -14.90
C ILE A 214 26.36 41.68 -15.74
N ALA A 215 27.53 41.05 -15.67
CA ALA A 215 28.72 41.47 -16.43
C ALA A 215 28.47 41.48 -17.95
N HIS A 216 27.71 40.52 -18.48
CA HIS A 216 27.34 40.49 -19.90
C HIS A 216 26.50 41.72 -20.31
N TRP A 217 25.47 42.07 -19.54
CA TRP A 217 24.60 43.21 -19.88
C TRP A 217 25.29 44.56 -19.63
N GLU A 218 26.09 44.69 -18.58
CA GLU A 218 26.94 45.87 -18.35
C GLU A 218 27.88 46.10 -19.53
N ARG A 219 28.46 45.04 -20.08
CA ARG A 219 29.32 45.12 -21.26
C ARG A 219 28.53 45.54 -22.50
N ARG A 220 27.36 44.96 -22.77
CA ARG A 220 26.54 45.33 -23.94
C ARG A 220 26.04 46.77 -23.90
N LEU A 221 25.78 47.31 -22.71
CA LEU A 221 25.44 48.72 -22.53
C LEU A 221 26.63 49.67 -22.76
N LYS A 222 27.87 49.21 -22.51
CA LYS A 222 29.10 50.00 -22.75
C LYS A 222 29.61 49.91 -24.19
N ASP A 223 29.67 48.69 -24.72
CA ASP A 223 30.27 48.37 -26.03
C ASP A 223 29.26 48.51 -27.19
N GLY A 224 27.98 48.72 -26.88
CA GLY A 224 26.89 48.79 -27.85
C GLY A 224 26.33 47.42 -28.27
N PHE A 225 25.20 47.46 -28.98
CA PHE A 225 24.44 46.27 -29.37
C PHE A 225 24.80 45.70 -30.74
N GLY A 226 25.98 46.05 -31.28
CA GLY A 226 26.45 45.74 -32.64
C GLY A 226 25.95 44.41 -33.22
N ASP A 227 25.59 44.48 -34.50
CA ASP A 227 24.70 43.57 -35.25
C ASP A 227 24.83 42.10 -34.84
N ILE A 228 23.70 41.50 -34.47
CA ILE A 228 23.60 40.07 -34.21
C ILE A 228 23.71 39.39 -35.58
N GLY A 229 24.94 39.16 -36.04
CA GLY A 229 25.28 38.25 -37.12
C GLY A 229 24.30 38.22 -38.29
N GLY A 230 24.19 39.32 -39.03
CA GLY A 230 23.74 39.28 -40.41
C GLY A 230 24.76 38.51 -41.25
N VAL A 231 24.61 37.19 -41.35
CA VAL A 231 25.22 36.43 -42.44
C VAL A 231 24.57 36.95 -43.72
N SER A 232 25.25 37.89 -44.38
CA SER A 232 24.94 38.25 -45.76
C SER A 232 25.50 37.16 -46.67
N PRO A 233 24.70 36.54 -47.56
CA PRO A 233 25.19 35.60 -48.53
C PRO A 233 25.75 36.36 -49.73
N THR A 234 27.05 36.21 -49.98
CA THR A 234 27.69 36.38 -51.30
C THR A 234 28.90 35.48 -51.39
#